data_AF-A0A8J8FP71-F1
#
_entry.id   AF-A0A8J8FP71-F1
#
_cell.length_a   1.000
_cell.length_b   1.000
_cell.length_c   1.000
_cell.angle_alpha   90.00
_cell.angle_beta   90.00
_cell.angle_gamma   90.00
#
_symmetry.space_group_name_H-M   'P 1'
#
loop_
_entity.id
_entity.type
_entity.pdbx_description
1 polymer ?
#
loop_
_entity_poly.entity_id
_entity_poly.type
_entity_poly.pdbx_seq_one_letter_code
_entity_poly.pdbx_strand_id
1 'polypeptide(L)' 'MVEEHHINCPYCGESISVLIDSSAGEQNYYEDCSVCCSPILFKVYEDTTGNANLTIKRDDE' A
#
# COMPACT_ATOMS: atom_id res chain seq x y z
N MET A 1 9.55 -6.13 -8.79
CA MET A 1 9.87 -7.14 -7.77
C MET A 1 8.75 -7.03 -6.76
N VAL A 2 8.15 -8.17 -6.40
CA VAL A 2 7.03 -8.22 -5.45
C VAL A 2 7.61 -8.49 -4.07
N GLU A 3 7.31 -7.64 -3.11
CA GLU A 3 7.76 -7.74 -1.73
C GLU A 3 6.55 -7.79 -0.79
N GLU A 4 6.60 -8.69 0.19
CA GLU A 4 5.59 -8.76 1.24
C GLU A 4 5.93 -7.74 2.34
N HIS A 5 4.97 -6.87 2.65
CA HIS A 5 5.10 -5.87 3.69
C HIS A 5 3.97 -6.02 4.71
N HIS A 6 4.30 -5.81 5.98
CA HIS A 6 3.30 -5.73 7.04
C HIS A 6 2.95 -4.26 7.29
N ILE A 7 1.69 -3.92 7.08
CA ILE A 7 1.18 -2.56 7.30
C ILE A 7 0.03 -2.60 8.30
N ASN A 8 -0.10 -1.52 9.08
CA ASN A 8 -1.23 -1.35 9.96
C ASN A 8 -2.39 -0.72 9.19
N CYS A 9 -3.54 -1.39 9.22
CA CYS A 9 -4.74 -0.93 8.57
C CYS A 9 -5.15 0.44 9.15
N PRO A 10 -5.28 1.50 8.33
CA PRO A 10 -5.67 2.83 8.81
C PRO A 10 -7.15 2.91 9.23
N TYR A 11 -7.93 1.86 8.98
CA TYR A 11 -9.33 1.76 9.38
C TYR A 11 -9.50 1.10 10.75
N CYS A 12 -9.05 -0.15 10.90
CA CYS A 12 -9.22 -0.92 12.15
C CYS A 12 -7.98 -0.95 13.06
N GLY A 13 -6.81 -0.53 12.56
CA GLY A 13 -5.54 -0.57 13.31
C GLY A 13 -4.81 -1.92 13.29
N GLU A 14 -5.43 -2.96 12.73
CA GLU A 14 -4.84 -4.31 12.70
C GLU A 14 -3.67 -4.41 11.72
N SER A 15 -2.67 -5.21 12.08
CA SER A 15 -1.54 -5.52 11.20
C SER A 15 -1.97 -6.54 10.13
N ILE A 16 -1.86 -6.15 8.86
CA ILE A 16 -2.15 -7.03 7.71
C ILE A 16 -0.90 -7.15 6.82
N SER A 17 -0.79 -8.28 6.14
CA SER A 17 0.27 -8.55 5.16
C SER A 17 -0.23 -8.18 3.77
N VAL A 18 0.53 -7.35 3.06
CA VAL A 18 0.20 -6.87 1.71
C VAL A 18 1.37 -7.11 0.77
N LEU A 19 1.05 -7.32 -0.51
CA LEU A 19 2.06 -7.52 -1.55
C LEU A 19 2.26 -6.21 -2.30
N ILE A 20 3.46 -5.68 -2.23
CA ILE A 20 3.86 -4.47 -2.93
C ILE A 20 4.73 -4.87 -4.12
N ASP A 21 4.22 -4.64 -5.34
CA ASP A 21 5.06 -4.73 -6.52
C ASP A 21 5.61 -3.35 -6.86
N SER A 22 6.92 -3.16 -6.75
CA SER A 22 7.59 -1.93 -7.20
C SER A 22 8.22 -2.12 -8.59
N SER A 23 7.81 -3.15 -9.35
CA SER A 23 8.42 -3.44 -10.66
C SER A 23 7.93 -2.55 -11.78
N ALA A 24 6.69 -2.07 -11.67
CA ALA A 24 6.00 -1.37 -12.75
C ALA A 24 6.10 0.16 -12.64
N GLY A 25 6.93 0.68 -11.73
CA GLY A 25 7.13 2.10 -11.49
C GLY A 25 6.01 2.73 -10.65
N GLU A 26 5.54 3.91 -11.04
CA GLU A 26 4.46 4.61 -10.33
C GLU A 26 3.13 3.88 -10.50
N GLN A 27 2.58 3.37 -9.40
CA GLN A 27 1.34 2.62 -9.40
C GLN A 27 0.48 2.96 -8.20
N ASN A 28 -0.84 3.00 -8.45
CA ASN A 28 -1.84 3.26 -7.43
C ASN A 28 -2.89 2.16 -7.53
N TYR A 29 -3.12 1.43 -6.44
CA TYR A 29 -4.08 0.34 -6.40
C TYR A 29 -4.73 0.25 -5.03
N TYR A 30 -5.88 -0.41 -4.99
CA TYR A 30 -6.63 -0.63 -3.76
C TYR A 30 -6.50 -2.10 -3.35
N GLU A 31 -6.19 -2.34 -2.07
CA GLU A 31 -6.36 -3.66 -1.45
C GLU A 31 -7.32 -3.56 -0.27
N ASP A 32 -8.15 -4.58 -0.11
CA ASP A 32 -9.03 -4.70 1.04
C ASP A 32 -8.27 -5.20 2.28
N CYS A 33 -8.60 -4.63 3.43
CA CYS A 33 -8.13 -5.16 4.69
C CYS A 33 -8.80 -6.50 4.99
N SER A 34 -8.01 -7.57 5.18
CA SER A 34 -8.53 -8.91 5.51
C SER A 34 -9.30 -8.99 6.84
N VAL A 35 -9.27 -7.94 7.67
CA VAL A 35 -9.99 -7.89 8.96
C VAL A 35 -11.28 -7.08 8.86
N CYS A 36 -11.22 -5.85 8.33
CA CYS A 36 -12.36 -4.93 8.31
C CYS A 36 -13.01 -4.74 6.94
N CYS A 37 -12.53 -5.45 5.90
CA CYS A 37 -13.06 -5.42 4.54
C CYS A 37 -13.13 -4.00 3.93
N SER A 38 -12.28 -3.09 4.43
CA SER A 38 -12.23 -1.69 3.97
C SER A 38 -11.11 -1.51 2.95
N PRO A 39 -11.35 -0.77 1.85
CA PRO A 39 -10.36 -0.56 0.79
C PRO A 39 -9.27 0.41 1.25
N ILE A 40 -8.01 0.00 1.16
CA ILE A 40 -6.83 0.80 1.46
C ILE A 40 -6.15 1.15 0.13
N LEU A 41 -5.87 2.43 -0.08
CA LEU A 41 -5.17 2.94 -1.25
C LEU A 41 -3.65 2.84 -1.05
N PHE A 42 -3.00 2.05 -1.88
CA PHE A 42 -1.55 1.92 -1.96
C PHE A 42 -1.03 2.78 -3.10
N LYS A 43 -0.12 3.70 -2.78
CA LYS A 43 0.56 4.56 -3.75
C LYS A 43 2.05 4.24 -3.72
N VAL A 44 2.55 3.68 -4.80
CA VAL A 44 3.98 3.45 -5.02
C VAL A 44 4.42 4.48 -6.04
N TYR A 45 5.49 5.21 -5.73
CA TYR A 45 6.09 6.16 -6.66
C TYR A 45 7.60 6.21 -6.45
N GLU A 46 8.33 6.56 -7.50
CA GLU A 46 9.78 6.72 -7.46
C GLU A 46 10.12 8.21 -7.40
N ASP A 47 10.93 8.62 -6.42
CA ASP A 47 11.41 10.00 -6.34
C ASP A 47 12.56 10.26 -7.32
N THR A 48 12.86 11.53 -7.57
CA THR A 48 13.94 11.99 -8.47
C THR A 48 15.34 11.51 -8.08
N THR A 49 15.49 10.95 -6.89
CA THR A 49 16.73 10.36 -6.35
C THR A 49 16.83 8.85 -6.64
N GLY A 50 15.80 8.23 -7.25
CA GLY A 50 15.73 6.80 -7.52
C GLY A 50 15.35 5.96 -6.29
N ASN A 51 14.73 6.58 -5.28
CA ASN A 51 14.18 5.85 -4.13
C ASN A 51 12.70 5.57 -4.38
N ALA A 52 12.29 4.31 -4.23
CA ALA A 52 10.89 3.94 -4.24
C ALA A 52 10.25 4.31 -2.89
N ASN A 53 9.17 5.08 -2.95
CA ASN A 53 8.36 5.48 -1.81
C ASN A 53 6.99 4.82 -1.89
N LEU A 54 6.56 4.28 -0.74
CA LEU A 54 5.25 3.69 -0.56
C LEU A 54 4.45 4.55 0.41
N THR A 55 3.26 4.97 0.00
CA THR A 55 2.30 5.67 0.86
C THR A 55 0.97 4.91 0.87
N ILE A 56 0.47 4.64 2.07
CA ILE A 56 -0.88 4.09 2.27
C ILE A 56 -1.83 5.20 2.67
N LYS A 57 -3.03 5.21 2.07
CA LYS A 57 -4.10 6.15 2.40
C LYS A 57 -5.44 5.43 2.53
N ARG A 58 -6.37 6.08 3.21
CA ARG A 58 -7.79 5.70 3.20
C ARG A 58 -8.40 6.21 1.89
N ASP A 59 -9.33 5.44 1.33
CA ASP A 59 -10.14 5.84 0.16
C ASP A 59 -11.06 7.04 0.48
N ASP A 60 -11.39 7.22 1.76
CA ASP A 60 -12.34 8.25 2.25
C ASP A 60 -11.71 9.66 2.43
N GLU A 61 -10.46 9.88 1.98
CA GLU A 61 -9.77 11.19 2.00
C GLU A 61 -9.38 11.74 0.61
#